data_AF-M5FRT6-F1
#
_entry.id   AF-M5FRT6-F1
#
_cell.length_a   1.000
_cell.length_b   1.000
_cell.length_c   1.000
_cell.angle_alpha   90.00
_cell.angle_beta   90.00
_cell.angle_gamma   90.00
#
_symmetry.space_group_name_H-M   'P 1'
#
loop_
_entity.id
_entity.type
_entity.pdbx_description
1 polymer ?
#
loop_
_entity_poly.entity_id
_entity_poly.type
_entity_poly.pdbx_seq_one_letter_code
_entity_poly.pdbx_strand_id
1 'polypeptide(L)'
;MQVSVSGGPNGLESWMNCGISSKSGWNPPYVTMDDVVTVDLSTALSTVGTPFAACQSFVGYFESAGQQYGIPPIILASIALQESSCDASSMGAGGTTGLMQISQDKCGGAPGGNCLDPEFNIAAGARYLADTVQQTGGNFLLALGYYNGWYIGMTVDAVLAVGQGSCCGCMQNLDYLQQSLNGWFVGEDAYAIGLGSWQNLAVCQ
;
A
#
# COMPACT_ATOMS: atom_id res chain seq x y z
N MET A 1 -19.96 -2.76 6.93
CA MET A 1 -19.41 -3.81 7.81
C MET A 1 -18.41 -3.12 8.74
N GLN A 2 -18.36 -3.46 10.03
CA GLN A 2 -17.36 -2.89 10.94
C GLN A 2 -15.98 -3.52 10.68
N VAL A 3 -14.91 -2.75 10.82
CA VAL A 3 -13.53 -3.24 10.70
C VAL A 3 -13.22 -4.24 11.82
N SER A 4 -12.49 -5.30 11.46
CA SER A 4 -12.02 -6.38 12.34
C SER A 4 -10.64 -6.84 11.88
N VAL A 5 -9.94 -7.60 12.71
CA VAL A 5 -8.57 -8.10 12.40
C VAL A 5 -8.46 -8.67 10.99
N SER A 6 -9.42 -9.48 10.54
CA SER A 6 -9.37 -10.21 9.27
C SER A 6 -10.48 -9.85 8.28
N GLY A 7 -11.11 -8.67 8.43
CA GLY A 7 -12.09 -8.19 7.45
C GLY A 7 -12.68 -6.83 7.75
N GLY A 8 -13.45 -6.30 6.79
CA GLY A 8 -14.08 -4.99 6.91
C GLY A 8 -14.96 -4.66 5.70
N PRO A 9 -15.25 -3.36 5.46
CA PRO A 9 -16.08 -2.89 4.35
C PRO A 9 -15.67 -3.42 2.96
N ASN A 10 -14.37 -3.68 2.75
CA ASN A 10 -13.79 -4.13 1.49
C ASN A 10 -13.59 -5.65 1.41
N GLY A 11 -14.24 -6.41 2.31
CA GLY A 11 -14.25 -7.88 2.30
C GLY A 11 -13.36 -8.50 3.37
N LEU A 12 -13.22 -9.83 3.30
CA LEU A 12 -12.40 -10.63 4.22
C LEU A 12 -10.97 -10.75 3.71
N GLU A 13 -10.01 -10.76 4.63
CA GLU A 13 -8.59 -11.00 4.33
C GLU A 13 -8.39 -12.32 3.56
N SER A 14 -9.08 -13.39 3.95
CA SER A 14 -9.01 -14.69 3.26
C SER A 14 -9.53 -14.65 1.82
N TRP A 15 -10.46 -13.74 1.52
CA TRP A 15 -10.98 -13.52 0.18
C TRP A 15 -10.01 -12.69 -0.66
N MET A 16 -9.42 -11.63 -0.10
CA MET A 16 -8.39 -10.84 -0.77
C MET A 16 -7.12 -11.64 -1.03
N ASN A 17 -6.74 -12.49 -0.07
CA ASN A 17 -5.56 -13.35 -0.11
C ASN A 17 -5.86 -14.73 -0.72
N CYS A 18 -6.91 -14.84 -1.55
CA CYS A 18 -7.36 -16.12 -2.11
C CYS A 18 -6.19 -16.90 -2.72
N GLY A 19 -6.01 -18.15 -2.28
CA GLY A 19 -4.98 -19.05 -2.77
C GLY A 19 -3.60 -18.96 -2.09
N ILE A 20 -3.30 -17.93 -1.29
CA ILE A 20 -1.94 -17.72 -0.75
C ILE A 20 -1.42 -18.88 0.13
N SER A 21 -2.33 -19.56 0.84
CA SER A 21 -2.00 -20.71 1.70
C SER A 21 -2.10 -22.06 0.96
N SER A 22 -2.34 -22.03 -0.34
CA SER A 22 -2.45 -23.22 -1.19
C SER A 22 -1.20 -23.40 -2.05
N LYS A 23 -1.01 -24.60 -2.61
CA LYS A 23 0.10 -24.87 -3.55
C LYS A 23 0.02 -24.08 -4.85
N SER A 24 -1.16 -23.63 -5.26
CA SER A 24 -1.32 -22.78 -6.45
C SER A 24 -0.92 -21.33 -6.19
N GLY A 25 -0.78 -20.94 -4.92
CA GLY A 25 -0.44 -19.59 -4.51
C GLY A 25 -1.55 -18.56 -4.77
N TRP A 26 -1.22 -17.31 -4.47
CA TRP A 26 -2.14 -16.19 -4.50
C TRP A 26 -2.70 -15.94 -5.90
N ASN A 27 -4.03 -15.88 -5.98
CA ASN A 27 -4.76 -15.50 -7.18
C ASN A 27 -5.98 -14.70 -6.71
N PRO A 28 -5.87 -13.36 -6.64
CA PRO A 28 -6.90 -12.54 -6.03
C PRO A 28 -8.16 -12.51 -6.88
N PRO A 29 -9.32 -12.24 -6.26
CA PRO A 29 -10.53 -11.91 -6.99
C PRO A 29 -10.33 -10.65 -7.85
N TYR A 30 -11.17 -10.50 -8.87
CA TYR A 30 -11.19 -9.29 -9.69
C TYR A 30 -11.97 -8.19 -8.96
N VAL A 31 -11.30 -7.09 -8.64
CA VAL A 31 -11.87 -5.91 -7.96
C VAL A 31 -11.36 -4.67 -8.67
N THR A 32 -12.26 -3.79 -9.08
CA THR A 32 -11.90 -2.49 -9.66
C THR A 32 -11.75 -1.44 -8.57
N MET A 33 -11.14 -0.30 -8.91
CA MET A 33 -11.01 0.81 -7.96
C MET A 33 -12.37 1.36 -7.50
N ASP A 34 -13.38 1.33 -8.39
CA ASP A 34 -14.75 1.79 -8.09
C ASP A 34 -15.50 0.86 -7.12
N ASP A 35 -15.06 -0.39 -6.99
CA ASP A 35 -15.62 -1.35 -6.04
C ASP A 35 -15.10 -1.12 -4.60
N VAL A 36 -14.02 -0.35 -4.44
CA VAL A 36 -13.37 -0.12 -3.15
C VAL A 36 -14.07 0.98 -2.38
N VAL A 37 -14.53 0.65 -1.18
CA VAL A 37 -15.06 1.61 -0.20
C VAL A 37 -13.89 2.40 0.38
N THR A 38 -13.94 3.73 0.22
CA THR A 38 -12.98 4.66 0.82
C THR A 38 -13.70 5.78 1.56
N VAL A 39 -13.00 6.45 2.47
CA VAL A 39 -13.40 7.78 2.96
C VAL A 39 -12.74 8.87 2.12
N ASP A 40 -13.26 10.10 2.15
CA ASP A 40 -12.55 11.24 1.58
C ASP A 40 -11.32 11.58 2.44
N LEU A 41 -10.20 11.96 1.80
CA LEU A 41 -8.99 12.35 2.52
C LEU A 41 -9.23 13.54 3.46
N SER A 42 -10.02 14.52 3.03
CA SER A 42 -10.41 15.67 3.87
C SER A 42 -11.22 15.25 5.09
N THR A 43 -12.11 14.27 4.95
CA THR A 43 -12.86 13.68 6.06
C THR A 43 -11.92 12.96 7.02
N ALA A 44 -11.01 12.12 6.51
CA ALA A 44 -10.02 11.41 7.32
C ALA A 44 -9.12 12.37 8.13
N LEU A 45 -8.69 13.48 7.53
CA LEU A 45 -7.87 14.51 8.19
C LEU A 45 -8.63 15.31 9.26
N SER A 46 -9.96 15.41 9.15
CA SER A 46 -10.79 16.13 10.11
C SER A 46 -11.07 15.35 11.41
N THR A 47 -10.80 14.03 11.40
CA THR A 47 -11.02 13.14 12.54
C THR A 47 -9.95 13.37 13.62
N VAL A 48 -10.38 13.53 14.87
CA VAL A 48 -9.47 13.66 16.02
C VAL A 48 -8.66 12.38 16.19
N GLY A 49 -7.34 12.51 16.28
CA GLY A 49 -6.43 11.36 16.44
C GLY A 49 -6.21 10.57 15.15
N THR A 50 -6.53 11.15 13.99
CA THR A 50 -6.33 10.52 12.69
C THR A 50 -4.85 10.15 12.44
N PRO A 51 -4.56 8.97 11.88
CA PRO A 51 -3.19 8.62 11.49
C PRO A 51 -2.67 9.51 10.34
N PHE A 52 -3.59 10.10 9.56
CA PHE A 52 -3.26 10.96 8.41
C PHE A 52 -2.66 12.32 8.80
N ALA A 53 -2.61 12.66 10.10
CA ALA A 53 -1.95 13.86 10.57
C ALA A 53 -0.47 13.90 10.15
N ALA A 54 0.20 12.74 10.07
CA ALA A 54 1.58 12.63 9.57
C ALA A 54 1.73 13.08 8.10
N CYS A 55 0.66 13.00 7.33
CA CYS A 55 0.64 13.30 5.90
C CYS A 55 0.17 14.74 5.59
N GLN A 56 -0.16 15.54 6.61
CA GLN A 56 -0.82 16.84 6.46
C GLN A 56 -0.07 17.81 5.52
N SER A 57 1.27 17.79 5.56
CA SER A 57 2.12 18.65 4.73
C SER A 57 2.11 18.28 3.25
N PHE A 58 1.59 17.11 2.87
CA PHE A 58 1.65 16.56 1.52
C PHE A 58 0.27 16.44 0.86
N VAL A 59 -0.81 16.89 1.52
CA VAL A 59 -2.20 16.77 1.03
C VAL A 59 -2.36 17.30 -0.39
N GLY A 60 -1.84 18.50 -0.67
CA GLY A 60 -1.91 19.09 -2.01
C GLY A 60 -1.20 18.26 -3.09
N TYR A 61 -0.14 17.52 -2.73
CA TYR A 61 0.54 16.62 -3.66
C TYR A 61 -0.27 15.35 -3.92
N PHE A 62 -0.92 14.78 -2.89
CA PHE A 62 -1.84 13.66 -3.07
C PHE A 62 -3.07 14.04 -3.91
N GLU A 63 -3.62 15.24 -3.72
CA GLU A 63 -4.73 15.76 -4.51
C GLU A 63 -4.33 15.98 -5.97
N SER A 64 -3.19 16.63 -6.20
CA SER A 64 -2.64 16.87 -7.54
C SER A 64 -2.36 15.57 -8.29
N ALA A 65 -1.64 14.64 -7.66
CA ALA A 65 -1.33 13.34 -8.26
C ALA A 65 -2.61 12.50 -8.46
N GLY A 66 -3.54 12.53 -7.50
CA GLY A 66 -4.81 11.83 -7.61
C GLY A 66 -5.64 12.32 -8.79
N GLN A 67 -5.71 13.64 -8.98
CA GLN A 67 -6.34 14.24 -10.16
C GLN A 67 -5.64 13.84 -11.46
N GLN A 68 -4.31 13.85 -11.48
CA GLN A 68 -3.52 13.56 -12.68
C GLN A 68 -3.67 12.11 -13.14
N TYR A 69 -3.69 11.16 -12.20
CA TYR A 69 -3.64 9.73 -12.49
C TYR A 69 -4.97 9.00 -12.27
N GLY A 70 -6.03 9.71 -11.86
CA GLY A 70 -7.34 9.12 -11.61
C GLY A 70 -7.36 8.20 -10.40
N ILE A 71 -6.59 8.53 -9.36
CA ILE A 71 -6.51 7.75 -8.12
C ILE A 71 -7.08 8.61 -6.98
N PRO A 72 -8.03 8.11 -6.18
CA PRO A 72 -8.48 8.80 -4.98
C PRO A 72 -7.32 9.22 -4.06
N PRO A 73 -7.23 10.49 -3.63
CA PRO A 73 -6.11 10.97 -2.80
C PRO A 73 -5.93 10.20 -1.50
N ILE A 74 -7.03 9.68 -0.92
CA ILE A 74 -7.01 8.81 0.25
C ILE A 74 -6.18 7.54 0.03
N ILE A 75 -6.24 6.93 -1.16
CA ILE A 75 -5.47 5.73 -1.50
C ILE A 75 -3.98 6.07 -1.54
N LEU A 76 -3.60 7.19 -2.15
CA LEU A 76 -2.19 7.61 -2.21
C LEU A 76 -1.63 7.94 -0.82
N ALA A 77 -2.39 8.69 -0.01
CA ALA A 77 -1.98 9.01 1.35
C ALA A 77 -1.89 7.76 2.25
N SER A 78 -2.79 6.80 2.04
CA SER A 78 -2.80 5.51 2.74
C SER A 78 -1.60 4.64 2.39
N ILE A 79 -1.23 4.58 1.11
CA ILE A 79 0.01 3.92 0.68
C ILE A 79 1.20 4.61 1.32
N ALA A 80 1.27 5.95 1.31
CA ALA A 80 2.37 6.67 1.95
C ALA A 80 2.47 6.41 3.47
N LEU A 81 1.34 6.29 4.17
CA LEU A 81 1.32 5.86 5.58
C LEU A 81 1.87 4.45 5.75
N GLN A 82 1.40 3.50 4.94
CA GLN A 82 1.79 2.11 5.08
C GLN A 82 3.27 1.88 4.71
N GLU A 83 3.76 2.58 3.69
CA GLU A 83 5.10 2.44 3.14
C GLU A 83 6.16 3.20 3.96
N SER A 84 5.85 4.41 4.46
CA SER A 84 6.85 5.23 5.15
C SER A 84 6.36 5.94 6.41
N SER A 85 5.12 5.70 6.86
CA SER A 85 4.46 6.53 7.88
C SER A 85 4.42 8.01 7.49
N CYS A 86 4.32 8.30 6.18
CA CYS A 86 4.46 9.63 5.62
C CYS A 86 5.79 10.35 5.96
N ASP A 87 6.86 9.60 6.19
CA ASP A 87 8.23 10.14 6.25
C ASP A 87 8.80 10.30 4.82
N ALA A 88 8.98 11.55 4.39
CA ALA A 88 9.54 11.88 3.08
C ALA A 88 11.04 11.58 2.95
N SER A 89 11.74 11.38 4.07
CA SER A 89 13.16 11.01 4.10
C SER A 89 13.41 9.52 4.22
N SER A 90 12.34 8.71 4.29
CA SER A 90 12.43 7.27 4.49
C SER A 90 13.22 6.57 3.38
N MET A 91 14.11 5.67 3.80
CA MET A 91 14.91 4.80 2.93
C MET A 91 14.59 3.36 3.30
N GLY A 92 13.90 2.65 2.41
CA GLY A 92 13.45 1.30 2.66
C GLY A 92 14.50 0.23 2.37
N ALA A 93 14.21 -0.98 2.86
CA ALA A 93 14.97 -2.17 2.52
C ALA A 93 14.90 -2.41 1.00
N GLY A 94 16.02 -2.80 0.39
CA GLY A 94 16.08 -3.00 -1.07
C GLY A 94 16.23 -1.71 -1.90
N GLY A 95 16.39 -0.54 -1.26
CA GLY A 95 16.74 0.71 -1.94
C GLY A 95 15.53 1.51 -2.46
N THR A 96 14.35 1.28 -1.90
CA THR A 96 13.17 2.13 -2.09
C THR A 96 13.29 3.43 -1.31
N THR A 97 12.62 4.50 -1.77
CA THR A 97 12.84 5.84 -1.22
C THR A 97 11.56 6.66 -1.10
N GLY A 98 11.50 7.51 -0.07
CA GLY A 98 10.53 8.56 0.13
C GLY A 98 9.15 8.09 0.61
N LEU A 99 8.15 8.95 0.42
CA LEU A 99 6.78 8.75 0.88
C LEU A 99 6.15 7.47 0.33
N MET A 100 6.34 7.23 -0.96
CA MET A 100 5.70 6.14 -1.70
C MET A 100 6.59 4.91 -1.86
N GLN A 101 7.79 4.93 -1.25
CA GLN A 101 8.79 3.85 -1.34
C GLN A 101 9.04 3.35 -2.77
N ILE A 102 9.21 4.28 -3.72
CA ILE A 102 9.53 3.91 -5.11
C ILE A 102 11.00 3.48 -5.23
N SER A 103 11.26 2.50 -6.09
CA SER A 103 12.60 2.00 -6.40
C SER A 103 13.37 2.93 -7.34
N GLN A 104 14.70 2.83 -7.33
CA GLN A 104 15.60 3.74 -8.05
C GLN A 104 15.33 3.86 -9.57
N ASP A 105 14.86 2.79 -10.22
CA ASP A 105 14.47 2.78 -11.64
C ASP A 105 13.33 3.76 -11.97
N LYS A 106 12.53 4.16 -10.96
CA LYS A 106 11.40 5.09 -11.10
C LYS A 106 11.79 6.54 -10.83
N CYS A 107 13.03 6.80 -10.42
CA CYS A 107 13.55 8.14 -10.12
C CYS A 107 13.92 8.96 -11.37
N GLY A 108 13.70 8.43 -12.57
CA GLY A 108 13.94 9.15 -13.82
C GLY A 108 13.08 10.42 -13.91
N GLY A 109 13.72 11.57 -14.10
CA GLY A 109 13.04 12.87 -14.17
C GLY A 109 12.88 13.60 -12.82
N ALA A 110 13.44 13.05 -11.74
CA ALA A 110 13.41 13.70 -10.42
C ALA A 110 14.06 15.10 -10.45
N PRO A 111 13.48 16.10 -9.77
CA PRO A 111 13.99 17.46 -9.77
C PRO A 111 15.40 17.50 -9.15
N GLY A 112 16.38 17.93 -9.93
CA GLY A 112 17.79 17.91 -9.51
C GLY A 112 18.35 16.51 -9.21
N GLY A 113 17.67 15.44 -9.67
CA GLY A 113 18.00 14.06 -9.34
C GLY A 113 17.54 13.62 -7.94
N ASN A 114 16.76 14.45 -7.22
CA ASN A 114 16.29 14.14 -5.89
C ASN A 114 15.01 13.29 -5.91
N CYS A 115 15.15 11.97 -5.78
CA CYS A 115 14.01 11.05 -5.74
C CYS A 115 13.18 11.13 -4.43
N LEU A 116 13.73 11.78 -3.40
CA LEU A 116 13.04 12.05 -2.13
C LEU A 116 12.21 13.34 -2.17
N ASP A 117 12.23 14.09 -3.28
CA ASP A 117 11.36 15.25 -3.45
C ASP A 117 9.88 14.82 -3.28
N PRO A 118 9.13 15.38 -2.31
CA PRO A 118 7.82 14.86 -1.96
C PRO A 118 6.81 14.89 -3.11
N GLU A 119 6.79 15.97 -3.89
CA GLU A 119 5.86 16.11 -5.02
C GLU A 119 6.18 15.08 -6.10
N PHE A 120 7.46 14.97 -6.49
CA PHE A 120 7.90 13.97 -7.44
C PHE A 120 7.64 12.54 -6.96
N ASN A 121 7.99 12.23 -5.71
CA ASN A 121 7.90 10.89 -5.15
C ASN A 121 6.43 10.41 -5.11
N ILE A 122 5.52 11.28 -4.69
CA ILE A 122 4.07 11.03 -4.72
C ILE A 122 3.59 10.82 -6.17
N ALA A 123 3.95 11.72 -7.09
CA ALA A 123 3.52 11.63 -8.48
C ALA A 123 4.07 10.36 -9.16
N ALA A 124 5.30 9.95 -8.88
CA ALA A 124 5.90 8.75 -9.43
C ALA A 124 5.27 7.46 -8.86
N GLY A 125 4.97 7.42 -7.56
CA GLY A 125 4.21 6.33 -6.94
C GLY A 125 2.79 6.22 -7.51
N ALA A 126 2.09 7.35 -7.64
CA ALA A 126 0.77 7.41 -8.25
C ALA A 126 0.78 6.95 -9.72
N ARG A 127 1.75 7.40 -10.52
CA ARG A 127 1.94 6.92 -11.90
C ARG A 127 2.14 5.41 -11.94
N TYR A 128 3.04 4.88 -11.11
CA TYR A 128 3.32 3.45 -11.07
C TYR A 128 2.07 2.64 -10.73
N LEU A 129 1.28 3.07 -9.74
CA LEU A 129 0.02 2.41 -9.41
C LEU A 129 -0.98 2.47 -10.57
N ALA A 130 -1.17 3.63 -11.21
CA ALA A 130 -2.07 3.78 -12.34
C ALA A 130 -1.66 2.91 -13.55
N ASP A 131 -0.37 2.89 -13.88
CA ASP A 131 0.17 2.04 -14.94
C ASP A 131 -0.05 0.55 -14.61
N THR A 132 0.12 0.17 -13.34
CA THR A 132 -0.09 -1.20 -12.88
C THR A 132 -1.56 -1.61 -12.96
N VAL A 133 -2.49 -0.72 -12.59
CA VAL A 133 -3.94 -0.95 -12.76
C VAL A 133 -4.31 -1.19 -14.23
N GLN A 134 -3.71 -0.43 -15.15
CA GLN A 134 -3.93 -0.67 -16.58
C GLN A 134 -3.37 -2.02 -17.03
N GLN A 135 -2.15 -2.37 -16.58
CA GLN A 135 -1.50 -3.64 -16.91
C GLN A 135 -2.24 -4.86 -16.37
N THR A 136 -2.92 -4.74 -15.23
CA THR A 136 -3.75 -5.79 -14.64
C THR A 136 -5.17 -5.83 -15.23
N GLY A 137 -5.43 -5.09 -16.31
CA GLY A 137 -6.73 -5.04 -16.97
C GLY A 137 -7.83 -4.40 -16.12
N GLY A 138 -7.47 -3.51 -15.19
CA GLY A 138 -8.39 -2.85 -14.26
C GLY A 138 -8.55 -3.56 -12.92
N ASN A 139 -7.87 -4.69 -12.68
CA ASN A 139 -7.89 -5.36 -11.38
C ASN A 139 -7.01 -4.58 -10.38
N PHE A 140 -7.64 -3.71 -9.62
CA PHE A 140 -7.02 -2.87 -8.61
C PHE A 140 -6.45 -3.67 -7.44
N LEU A 141 -7.14 -4.74 -6.99
CA LEU A 141 -6.62 -5.59 -5.91
C LEU A 141 -5.30 -6.27 -6.29
N LEU A 142 -5.22 -6.75 -7.54
CA LEU A 142 -3.99 -7.29 -8.09
C LEU A 142 -2.89 -6.22 -8.18
N ALA A 143 -3.23 -5.03 -8.67
CA ALA A 143 -2.28 -3.92 -8.80
C ALA A 143 -1.74 -3.45 -7.44
N LEU A 144 -2.59 -3.37 -6.41
CA LEU A 144 -2.19 -3.01 -5.05
C LEU A 144 -1.26 -4.06 -4.44
N GLY A 145 -1.53 -5.35 -4.66
CA GLY A 145 -0.59 -6.40 -4.25
C GLY A 145 0.76 -6.28 -4.97
N TYR A 146 0.75 -6.01 -6.29
CA TYR A 146 1.98 -5.77 -7.05
C TYR A 146 2.75 -4.54 -6.57
N TYR A 147 2.05 -3.52 -6.05
CA TYR A 147 2.68 -2.36 -5.44
C TYR A 147 3.55 -2.77 -4.24
N ASN A 148 3.04 -3.64 -3.36
CA ASN A 148 3.80 -4.22 -2.24
C ASN A 148 4.83 -5.30 -2.67
N GLY A 149 4.81 -5.73 -3.93
CA GLY A 149 5.70 -6.77 -4.45
C GLY A 149 5.13 -8.19 -4.35
N TRP A 150 3.82 -8.35 -4.17
CA TRP A 150 3.15 -9.63 -4.36
C TRP A 150 3.12 -10.02 -5.85
N TYR A 151 2.91 -11.31 -6.14
CA TYR A 151 2.81 -11.82 -7.51
C TYR A 151 1.82 -12.99 -7.59
N ILE A 152 1.20 -13.21 -8.75
CA ILE A 152 0.33 -14.38 -8.97
C ILE A 152 1.12 -15.66 -8.69
N GLY A 153 0.57 -16.54 -7.86
CA GLY A 153 1.21 -17.77 -7.43
C GLY A 153 2.11 -17.62 -6.20
N MET A 154 2.20 -16.43 -5.60
CA MET A 154 2.94 -16.23 -4.35
C MET A 154 2.36 -17.09 -3.22
N THR A 155 3.20 -17.77 -2.45
CA THR A 155 2.79 -18.57 -1.29
C THR A 155 3.35 -17.98 0.00
N VAL A 156 2.69 -18.28 1.12
CA VAL A 156 3.19 -17.93 2.46
C VAL A 156 4.60 -18.49 2.67
N ASP A 157 4.85 -19.74 2.29
CA ASP A 157 6.16 -20.38 2.44
C ASP A 157 7.26 -19.63 1.67
N ALA A 158 6.95 -19.15 0.46
CA ALA A 158 7.90 -18.38 -0.33
C ALA A 158 8.25 -17.05 0.33
N VAL A 159 7.26 -16.36 0.92
CA VAL A 159 7.49 -15.11 1.66
C VAL A 159 8.31 -15.37 2.92
N LEU A 160 7.93 -16.35 3.73
CA LEU A 160 8.65 -16.65 4.98
C LEU A 160 10.09 -17.11 4.74
N ALA A 161 10.37 -17.78 3.61
CA ALA A 161 11.74 -18.14 3.22
C ALA A 161 12.64 -16.90 2.97
N VAL A 162 12.09 -15.80 2.46
CA VAL A 162 12.84 -14.53 2.30
C VAL A 162 13.23 -13.98 3.67
N GLY A 163 12.33 -14.06 4.66
CA GLY A 163 12.57 -13.58 6.02
C GLY A 163 13.71 -14.28 6.75
N GLN A 164 13.93 -15.55 6.43
CA GLN A 164 15.03 -16.35 6.94
C GLN A 164 16.36 -16.08 6.21
N GLY A 165 16.32 -15.32 5.11
CA GLY A 165 17.49 -14.95 4.34
C GLY A 165 18.25 -13.76 4.93
N SER A 166 19.03 -13.08 4.08
CA SER A 166 19.88 -11.95 4.50
C SER A 166 19.13 -10.63 4.74
N CYS A 167 17.83 -10.58 4.45
CA CYS A 167 17.02 -9.37 4.57
C CYS A 167 15.61 -9.71 5.08
N CYS A 168 15.43 -9.70 6.39
CA CYS A 168 14.12 -9.97 6.99
C CYS A 168 13.06 -8.98 6.49
N GLY A 169 13.39 -7.67 6.47
CA GLY A 169 12.51 -6.62 5.99
C GLY A 169 12.24 -6.61 4.48
N CYS A 170 12.85 -7.51 3.71
CA CYS A 170 12.54 -7.68 2.28
C CYS A 170 11.36 -8.63 2.04
N MET A 171 10.81 -9.25 3.09
CA MET A 171 9.57 -10.00 2.98
C MET A 171 8.43 -9.08 2.56
N GLN A 172 7.56 -9.59 1.70
CA GLN A 172 6.26 -9.00 1.45
C GLN A 172 5.45 -8.99 2.76
N ASN A 173 4.70 -7.91 2.97
CA ASN A 173 3.76 -7.84 4.07
C ASN A 173 2.52 -8.67 3.69
N LEU A 174 2.30 -9.81 4.36
CA LEU A 174 1.17 -10.71 4.07
C LEU A 174 -0.19 -10.11 4.46
N ASP A 175 -0.18 -9.05 5.26
CA ASP A 175 -1.36 -8.31 5.70
C ASP A 175 -1.61 -7.04 4.88
N TYR A 176 -0.78 -6.76 3.87
CA TYR A 176 -0.77 -5.48 3.16
C TYR A 176 -2.16 -5.08 2.64
N LEU A 177 -2.83 -6.01 1.95
CA LEU A 177 -4.16 -5.80 1.38
C LEU A 177 -5.21 -5.54 2.47
N GLN A 178 -5.18 -6.30 3.56
CA GLN A 178 -6.10 -6.13 4.68
C GLN A 178 -5.90 -4.78 5.38
N GLN A 179 -4.65 -4.39 5.62
CA GLN A 179 -4.29 -3.12 6.25
C GLN A 179 -4.63 -1.92 5.37
N SER A 180 -4.35 -1.99 4.07
CA SER A 180 -4.72 -0.96 3.09
C SER A 180 -6.24 -0.82 2.98
N LEU A 181 -6.93 -1.89 2.56
CA LEU A 181 -8.33 -1.82 2.14
C LEU A 181 -9.28 -1.64 3.33
N ASN A 182 -9.05 -2.34 4.44
CA ASN A 182 -9.95 -2.31 5.59
C ASN A 182 -9.44 -1.44 6.75
N GLY A 183 -8.25 -0.87 6.64
CA GLY A 183 -7.71 0.09 7.61
C GLY A 183 -7.59 1.48 6.99
N TRP A 184 -6.46 1.71 6.33
CA TRP A 184 -6.07 3.05 5.88
C TRP A 184 -7.10 3.69 4.94
N PHE A 185 -7.60 2.96 3.94
CA PHE A 185 -8.55 3.51 2.95
C PHE A 185 -9.88 3.94 3.55
N VAL A 186 -10.25 3.38 4.70
CA VAL A 186 -11.48 3.71 5.43
C VAL A 186 -11.22 4.64 6.62
N GLY A 187 -10.02 5.20 6.72
CA GLY A 187 -9.66 6.21 7.73
C GLY A 187 -9.20 5.66 9.07
N GLU A 188 -9.02 4.34 9.18
CA GLU A 188 -8.64 3.66 10.42
C GLU A 188 -7.12 3.43 10.49
N ASP A 189 -6.55 3.46 11.71
CA ASP A 189 -5.14 3.13 11.93
C ASP A 189 -4.95 1.60 11.93
N ALA A 190 -4.51 1.06 10.78
CA ALA A 190 -4.38 -0.37 10.59
C ALA A 190 -3.40 -1.02 11.57
N TYR A 191 -2.34 -0.30 11.96
CA TYR A 191 -1.33 -0.80 12.87
C TYR A 191 -1.78 -0.74 14.32
N ALA A 192 -2.41 0.36 14.74
CA ALA A 192 -2.93 0.48 16.10
C ALA A 192 -4.03 -0.56 16.41
N ILE A 193 -4.81 -0.94 15.40
CA ILE A 193 -5.85 -1.97 15.50
C ILE A 193 -5.26 -3.39 15.45
N GLY A 194 -4.06 -3.56 14.90
CA GLY A 194 -3.45 -4.87 14.65
C GLY A 194 -4.17 -5.62 13.52
N LEU A 195 -4.50 -4.92 12.42
CA LEU A 195 -5.12 -5.53 11.25
C LEU A 195 -4.17 -6.50 10.55
N GLY A 196 -4.75 -7.62 10.10
CA GLY A 196 -4.02 -8.71 9.48
C GLY A 196 -3.81 -9.91 10.40
N SER A 197 -3.97 -11.10 9.83
CA SER A 197 -3.84 -12.37 10.57
C SER A 197 -2.40 -12.91 10.60
N TRP A 198 -1.51 -12.41 9.73
CA TRP A 198 -0.17 -12.98 9.55
C TRP A 198 0.87 -12.33 10.45
N GLN A 199 0.86 -11.00 10.53
CA GLN A 199 1.81 -10.16 11.26
C GLN A 199 3.28 -10.55 10.98
N ASN A 200 3.59 -10.97 9.75
CA ASN A 200 4.84 -11.65 9.44
C ASN A 200 6.07 -10.75 9.56
N LEU A 201 5.90 -9.42 9.45
CA LEU A 201 7.00 -8.47 9.63
C LEU A 201 7.34 -8.19 11.10
N ALA A 202 6.50 -8.60 12.05
CA ALA A 202 6.78 -8.41 13.48
C ALA A 202 8.04 -9.16 13.95
N VAL A 203 8.46 -10.19 13.22
CA VAL A 203 9.68 -10.97 13.52
C VAL A 203 10.98 -10.27 13.05
N CYS A 204 10.87 -9.18 12.29
CA CYS A 204 12.00 -8.44 11.72
C CYS A 204 12.44 -7.23 12.54
N GLN A 205 11.86 -7.04 13.74
CA GLN A 205 12.14 -5.93 14.65
C GLN A 205 13.36 -6.18 15.53
#